data_AF-A0A2I0WGL7-F1
#
_entry.id   AF-A0A2I0WGL7-F1
#
_cell.length_a   1.000
_cell.length_b   1.000
_cell.length_c   1.000
_cell.angle_alpha   90.00
_cell.angle_beta   90.00
_cell.angle_gamma   90.00
#
_symmetry.space_group_name_H-M   'P 1'
#
loop_
_entity.id
_entity.type
_entity.pdbx_description
1 polymer ?
#
loop_
_entity_poly.entity_id
_entity_poly.type
_entity_poly.pdbx_seq_one_letter_code
_entity_poly.pdbx_strand_id
1 'polypeptide(L)'
;MDQQNHNTPQANGDITGAHLCHHHHQQQQLRTLWADMYREIEQMKIFKNMNLSLTTIKKIMETDEDVQMIDDEALVVFACAYEMFILELTHRAWTHAEKNKHQTLQKNDIVAAIRQTDRLEFLEDIV
;
A
#
# COMPACT_ATOMS: atom_id res chain seq x y z
N MET A 1 -29.71 -19.17 -53.35
CA MET A 1 -30.08 -19.81 -52.08
C MET A 1 -28.81 -19.94 -51.28
N ASP A 2 -28.67 -19.04 -50.29
CA ASP A 2 -28.25 -19.31 -48.90
C ASP A 2 -27.04 -20.23 -48.66
N GLN A 3 -26.05 -19.93 -47.82
CA GLN A 3 -25.95 -18.98 -46.72
C GLN A 3 -24.48 -18.82 -46.31
N GLN A 4 -24.22 -17.72 -45.61
CA GLN A 4 -22.94 -17.29 -45.06
C GLN A 4 -22.33 -18.28 -44.06
N ASN A 5 -21.01 -18.21 -43.89
CA ASN A 5 -20.45 -18.33 -42.55
C ASN A 5 -19.28 -17.35 -42.38
N HIS A 6 -19.57 -16.23 -41.74
CA HIS A 6 -18.60 -15.33 -41.14
C HIS A 6 -18.03 -16.00 -39.89
N ASN A 7 -16.71 -15.96 -39.73
CA ASN A 7 -16.12 -15.94 -38.40
C ASN A 7 -14.96 -14.93 -38.39
N THR A 8 -15.23 -13.82 -37.73
CA THR A 8 -14.30 -12.74 -37.41
C THR A 8 -13.38 -13.17 -36.26
N PRO A 9 -12.08 -12.84 -36.26
CA PRO A 9 -11.22 -13.06 -35.09
C PRO A 9 -11.59 -12.10 -33.94
N GLN A 10 -11.76 -12.68 -32.75
CA GLN A 10 -12.04 -12.01 -31.48
C GLN A 10 -10.98 -10.95 -31.09
N ALA A 11 -11.49 -9.83 -30.59
CA ALA A 11 -10.75 -8.74 -29.97
C ALA A 11 -10.10 -9.18 -28.64
N ASN A 12 -8.80 -9.48 -28.67
CA ASN A 12 -7.98 -9.76 -27.47
C ASN A 12 -6.95 -8.65 -27.17
N GLY A 13 -6.96 -7.54 -27.91
CA GLY A 13 -5.93 -6.48 -27.83
C GLY A 13 -6.14 -5.39 -26.77
N ASP A 14 -7.37 -5.22 -26.26
CA ASP A 14 -7.72 -4.02 -25.48
C ASP A 14 -7.57 -4.19 -23.95
N ILE A 15 -7.61 -5.43 -23.44
CA ILE A 15 -7.63 -5.73 -21.99
C ILE A 15 -6.25 -5.58 -21.34
N THR A 16 -5.18 -5.83 -22.09
CA THR A 16 -3.79 -5.71 -21.62
C THR A 16 -3.32 -4.26 -21.55
N GLY A 17 -3.75 -3.40 -22.50
CA GLY A 17 -3.41 -1.98 -22.50
C GLY A 17 -4.02 -1.21 -21.32
N ALA A 18 -5.27 -1.50 -20.97
CA ALA A 18 -5.95 -0.88 -19.83
C ALA A 18 -5.29 -1.25 -18.48
N HIS A 19 -4.87 -2.51 -18.31
CA HIS A 19 -4.15 -2.96 -17.11
C HIS A 19 -2.80 -2.27 -16.94
N LEU A 20 -2.01 -2.13 -18.00
CA LEU A 20 -0.71 -1.45 -17.94
C LEU A 20 -0.86 0.03 -17.56
N CYS A 21 -1.82 0.73 -18.17
CA CYS A 21 -2.09 2.14 -17.89
C CYS A 21 -2.52 2.35 -16.43
N HIS A 22 -3.41 1.49 -15.93
CA HIS A 22 -3.88 1.56 -14.56
C HIS A 22 -2.75 1.27 -13.54
N HIS A 23 -1.93 0.26 -13.80
CA HIS A 23 -0.78 -0.05 -12.95
C HIS A 23 0.24 1.12 -12.94
N HIS A 24 0.52 1.71 -14.09
CA HIS A 24 1.38 2.89 -14.19
C HIS A 24 0.80 4.08 -13.42
N HIS A 25 -0.51 4.33 -13.51
CA HIS A 25 -1.19 5.39 -12.76
C HIS A 25 -1.08 5.17 -11.25
N GLN A 26 -1.33 3.96 -10.77
CA GLN A 26 -1.19 3.60 -9.35
C GLN A 26 0.25 3.80 -8.87
N GLN A 27 1.25 3.40 -9.65
CA GLN A 27 2.65 3.66 -9.32
C GLN A 27 2.95 5.16 -9.26
N GLN A 28 2.39 5.96 -10.17
CA GLN A 28 2.61 7.40 -10.18
C GLN A 28 1.99 8.08 -8.97
N GLN A 29 0.77 7.70 -8.57
CA GLN A 29 0.13 8.19 -7.34
C GLN A 29 0.97 7.88 -6.11
N LEU A 30 1.50 6.66 -6.01
CA LEU A 30 2.41 6.28 -4.93
C LEU A 30 3.70 7.12 -4.96
N ARG A 31 4.31 7.35 -6.12
CA ARG A 31 5.51 8.21 -6.22
C ARG A 31 5.24 9.62 -5.69
N THR A 32 4.09 10.20 -6.03
CA THR A 32 3.68 11.52 -5.51
C THR A 32 3.49 11.49 -4.01
N LEU A 33 2.78 10.48 -3.48
CA LEU A 33 2.59 10.30 -2.03
C LEU A 33 3.94 10.22 -1.30
N TRP A 34 4.86 9.39 -1.78
CA TRP A 34 6.19 9.26 -1.18
C TRP A 34 6.98 10.56 -1.25
N ALA A 35 6.94 11.29 -2.38
CA ALA A 35 7.60 12.59 -2.51
C ALA A 35 7.05 13.63 -1.51
N ASP A 36 5.74 13.68 -1.33
CA ASP A 36 5.11 14.56 -0.34
C ASP A 36 5.50 14.17 1.09
N MET A 37 5.52 12.88 1.42
CA MET A 37 5.95 12.41 2.74
C MET A 37 7.42 12.72 3.03
N TYR A 38 8.33 12.53 2.08
CA TYR A 38 9.73 12.91 2.25
C TYR A 38 9.88 14.41 2.54
N ARG A 39 9.11 15.24 1.84
CA ARG A 39 9.10 16.69 2.10
C ARG A 39 8.58 17.01 3.51
N GLU A 40 7.58 16.28 4.02
CA GLU A 40 7.09 16.46 5.38
C GLU A 40 8.10 16.04 6.45
N ILE A 41 8.89 15.00 6.19
CA ILE A 41 9.99 14.56 7.05
C ILE A 41 11.08 15.63 7.09
N GLU A 42 11.52 16.15 5.93
CA GLU A 42 12.51 17.23 5.84
C GLU A 42 12.08 18.48 6.60
N GLN A 43 10.78 18.78 6.60
CA GLN A 43 10.20 19.92 7.33
C GLN A 43 9.92 19.62 8.81
N MET A 44 10.27 18.43 9.31
CA MET A 44 9.96 17.94 10.65
C MET A 44 8.46 18.07 11.00
N LYS A 45 7.57 18.06 10.01
CA LYS A 45 6.12 18.18 10.22
C LYS A 45 5.50 16.86 10.62
N ILE A 46 6.07 15.75 10.15
CA ILE A 46 5.59 14.40 10.48
C ILE A 46 5.54 14.19 11.99
N PHE A 47 6.52 14.72 12.75
CA PHE A 47 6.59 14.62 14.21
C PHE A 47 5.38 15.19 14.95
N LYS A 48 4.70 16.19 14.35
CA LYS A 48 3.49 16.79 14.93
C LYS A 48 2.24 15.95 14.65
N ASN A 49 2.31 15.08 13.65
CA ASN A 49 1.20 14.25 13.17
C ASN A 49 1.30 12.79 13.63
N MET A 50 2.40 12.39 14.29
CA MET A 50 2.58 11.03 14.80
C MET A 50 1.56 10.74 15.90
N ASN A 51 0.57 9.90 15.58
CA ASN A 51 -0.44 9.49 16.56
C ASN A 51 0.05 8.34 17.48
N LEU A 52 1.08 7.60 17.07
CA LEU A 52 1.66 6.55 17.90
C LEU A 52 2.67 7.14 18.88
N SER A 53 2.49 6.85 20.17
CA SER A 53 3.47 7.27 21.19
C SER A 53 4.75 6.45 21.10
N LEU A 54 5.91 7.08 21.34
CA LEU A 54 7.20 6.36 21.39
C LEU A 54 7.19 5.24 22.44
N THR A 55 6.46 5.42 23.55
CA THR A 55 6.26 4.38 24.57
C THR A 55 5.54 3.15 24.03
N THR A 56 4.54 3.33 23.17
CA THR A 56 3.81 2.22 22.54
C THR A 56 4.73 1.48 21.57
N ILE A 57 5.48 2.21 20.74
CA ILE A 57 6.46 1.62 19.80
C ILE A 57 7.48 0.80 20.59
N LYS A 58 8.06 1.38 21.63
CA LYS A 58 9.05 0.73 22.49
C LYS A 58 8.50 -0.59 23.08
N LYS A 59 7.28 -0.56 23.62
CA LYS A 59 6.64 -1.76 24.17
C LYS A 59 6.41 -2.85 23.13
N ILE A 60 6.07 -2.50 21.89
CA ILE A 60 5.91 -3.47 20.79
C ILE A 60 7.27 -4.10 20.46
N MET A 61 8.32 -3.29 20.36
CA MET A 61 9.68 -3.78 20.10
C MET A 61 10.20 -4.69 21.22
N GLU A 62 9.91 -4.37 22.48
CA GLU A 62 10.29 -5.17 23.66
C GLU A 62 9.48 -6.48 23.81
N THR A 63 8.51 -6.76 22.94
CA THR A 63 7.82 -8.07 22.93
C THR A 63 8.71 -9.21 22.41
N ASP A 64 9.77 -8.86 21.68
CA ASP A 64 10.81 -9.79 21.25
C ASP A 64 11.84 -9.95 22.39
N GLU A 65 11.96 -11.17 22.93
CA GLU A 65 12.81 -11.48 24.08
C GLU A 65 14.31 -11.24 23.80
N ASP A 66 14.71 -11.24 22.53
CA ASP A 66 16.11 -11.01 22.12
C ASP A 66 16.47 -9.51 22.04
N VAL A 67 15.49 -8.60 22.20
CA VAL A 67 15.70 -7.15 22.17
C VAL A 67 16.07 -6.63 23.56
N GLN A 68 17.36 -6.34 23.77
CA GLN A 68 17.86 -5.87 25.07
C GLN A 68 17.84 -4.35 25.28
N MET A 69 18.14 -3.58 24.23
CA MET A 69 18.21 -2.12 24.29
C MET A 69 17.67 -1.51 23.00
N ILE A 70 16.99 -0.38 23.13
CA ILE A 70 16.43 0.37 22.01
C ILE A 70 16.80 1.84 22.20
N ASP A 71 17.51 2.39 21.22
CA ASP A 71 17.88 3.79 21.19
C ASP A 71 16.67 4.67 20.83
N ASP A 72 16.62 5.88 21.39
CA ASP A 72 15.55 6.85 21.12
C ASP A 72 15.47 7.24 19.63
N GLU A 73 16.61 7.24 18.92
CA GLU A 73 16.66 7.50 17.48
C GLU A 73 15.93 6.41 16.68
N ALA A 74 16.05 5.15 17.09
CA ALA A 74 15.33 4.05 16.45
C ALA A 74 13.82 4.20 16.64
N LEU A 75 13.37 4.56 17.86
CA LEU A 75 11.95 4.81 18.15
C LEU A 75 11.37 5.91 17.26
N VAL A 76 12.13 6.99 17.05
CA VAL A 76 11.76 8.08 16.15
C VAL A 76 11.63 7.61 14.70
N VAL A 77 12.60 6.84 14.20
CA VAL A 77 12.56 6.29 12.84
C VAL A 77 11.35 5.36 12.68
N PHE A 78 11.06 4.50 13.66
CA PHE A 78 9.88 3.64 13.66
C PHE A 78 8.57 4.43 13.65
N ALA A 79 8.49 5.53 14.40
CA ALA A 79 7.30 6.37 14.42
C ALA A 79 7.02 6.97 13.03
N CYS A 80 8.06 7.46 12.35
CA CYS A 80 7.96 7.93 10.97
C CYS A 80 7.60 6.80 10.00
N ALA A 81 8.30 5.66 10.07
CA ALA A 81 8.08 4.53 9.17
C ALA A 81 6.67 3.95 9.33
N TYR A 82 6.15 3.87 10.56
CA TYR A 82 4.80 3.43 10.86
C TYR A 82 3.76 4.31 10.15
N GLU A 83 3.89 5.64 10.23
CA GLU A 83 2.96 6.56 9.58
C GLU A 83 2.96 6.37 8.05
N MET A 84 4.16 6.27 7.47
CA MET A 84 4.32 6.02 6.03
C MET A 84 3.73 4.67 5.61
N PHE A 85 3.95 3.65 6.43
CA PHE A 85 3.45 2.30 6.18
C PHE A 85 1.92 2.24 6.17
N ILE A 86 1.26 2.83 7.17
CA ILE A 86 -0.21 2.86 7.24
C ILE A 86 -0.80 3.62 6.05
N LEU A 87 -0.24 4.78 5.69
CA LEU A 87 -0.72 5.57 4.55
C LEU A 87 -0.58 4.81 3.24
N GLU A 88 0.57 4.18 3.01
CA GLU A 88 0.81 3.42 1.79
C GLU A 88 -0.11 2.21 1.69
N LEU A 89 -0.21 1.41 2.76
CA LEU A 89 -1.08 0.24 2.80
C LEU A 89 -2.54 0.64 2.55
N THR A 90 -2.99 1.72 3.19
CA THR A 90 -4.35 2.26 3.01
C THR A 90 -4.58 2.70 1.57
N HIS A 91 -3.64 3.43 0.96
CA HIS A 91 -3.77 3.87 -0.43
C HIS A 91 -3.86 2.68 -1.40
N ARG A 92 -3.01 1.67 -1.23
CA ARG A 92 -3.05 0.46 -2.07
C ARG A 92 -4.36 -0.30 -1.91
N ALA A 93 -4.79 -0.53 -0.67
CA ALA A 93 -6.04 -1.20 -0.38
C ALA A 93 -7.24 -0.41 -0.93
N TRP A 94 -7.20 0.93 -0.86
CA TRP A 94 -8.24 1.78 -1.44
C TRP A 94 -8.33 1.64 -2.96
N THR A 95 -7.20 1.49 -3.67
CA THR A 95 -7.23 1.19 -5.12
C THR A 95 -8.00 -0.10 -5.42
N HIS A 96 -7.95 -1.12 -4.55
CA HIS A 96 -8.76 -2.33 -4.69
C HIS A 96 -10.23 -2.09 -4.39
N ALA A 97 -10.54 -1.32 -3.34
CA ALA A 97 -11.91 -0.92 -3.03
C ALA A 97 -12.55 -0.19 -4.22
N GLU A 98 -11.83 0.77 -4.84
CA GLU A 98 -12.30 1.51 -6.01
C GLU A 98 -12.55 0.61 -7.23
N LYS A 99 -11.64 -0.32 -7.53
CA LYS A 99 -11.82 -1.33 -8.59
C LYS A 99 -13.09 -2.16 -8.38
N ASN A 100 -13.37 -2.50 -7.12
CA ASN A 100 -14.55 -3.26 -6.71
C ASN A 100 -15.80 -2.39 -6.52
N LYS A 101 -15.70 -1.06 -6.74
CA LYS A 101 -16.76 -0.06 -6.50
C LYS A 101 -17.26 -0.03 -5.05
N HIS A 102 -16.42 -0.45 -4.11
CA HIS A 102 -16.70 -0.33 -2.69
C HIS A 102 -16.57 1.14 -2.27
N GLN A 103 -17.53 1.63 -1.50
CA GLN A 103 -17.48 2.95 -0.87
C GLN A 103 -16.83 2.91 0.52
N THR A 104 -16.54 1.71 1.02
CA THR A 104 -15.94 1.47 2.34
C THR A 104 -14.81 0.48 2.17
N LEU A 105 -13.66 0.76 2.77
CA LEU A 105 -12.51 -0.12 2.72
C LEU A 105 -12.82 -1.43 3.46
N GLN A 106 -12.63 -2.58 2.80
CA GLN A 106 -12.87 -3.89 3.38
C GLN A 106 -11.58 -4.66 3.61
N LYS A 107 -11.64 -5.67 4.50
CA LYS A 107 -10.50 -6.58 4.77
C LYS A 107 -9.98 -7.23 3.47
N ASN A 108 -10.88 -7.64 2.57
CA ASN A 108 -10.50 -8.26 1.30
C ASN A 108 -9.70 -7.33 0.39
N ASP A 109 -9.95 -6.02 0.46
CA ASP A 109 -9.19 -5.03 -0.32
C ASP A 109 -7.75 -4.91 0.21
N ILE A 110 -7.56 -5.04 1.53
CA ILE A 110 -6.24 -5.07 2.19
C ILE A 110 -5.49 -6.35 1.81
N VAL A 111 -6.14 -7.52 1.91
CA VAL A 111 -5.55 -8.81 1.52
C VAL A 111 -5.11 -8.78 0.04
N ALA A 112 -5.94 -8.21 -0.84
CA ALA A 112 -5.59 -8.06 -2.25
C ALA A 112 -4.38 -7.14 -2.47
N ALA A 113 -4.29 -6.04 -1.73
CA ALA A 113 -3.15 -5.12 -1.79
C ALA A 113 -1.84 -5.76 -1.33
N ILE A 114 -1.89 -6.53 -0.23
CA ILE A 114 -0.73 -7.25 0.33
C ILE A 114 -0.20 -8.25 -0.71
N ARG A 115 -1.08 -9.12 -1.25
CA ARG A 115 -0.72 -10.14 -2.25
C ARG A 115 -0.17 -9.59 -3.57
N GLN A 116 -0.37 -8.30 -3.86
CA GLN A 116 0.12 -7.64 -5.08
C GLN A 116 1.34 -6.76 -4.83
N THR A 117 1.90 -6.79 -3.62
CA THR A 117 3.02 -5.93 -3.23
C THR A 117 4.07 -6.75 -2.49
N ASP A 118 5.14 -7.12 -3.18
CA ASP A 118 6.20 -8.00 -2.64
C ASP A 118 6.77 -7.52 -1.29
N ARG A 119 6.94 -6.21 -1.09
CA ARG A 119 7.43 -5.65 0.18
C ARG A 119 6.49 -5.85 1.38
N LEU A 120 5.25 -6.28 1.15
CA LEU A 120 4.23 -6.55 2.16
C LEU A 120 4.05 -8.05 2.43
N GLU A 121 4.86 -8.92 1.82
CA GLU A 121 4.80 -10.39 1.99
C GLU A 121 4.87 -10.81 3.47
N PHE A 122 5.58 -10.05 4.31
CA PHE A 122 5.66 -10.29 5.75
C PHE A 122 4.30 -10.26 6.50
N LEU A 123 3.23 -9.78 5.85
CA LEU A 123 1.88 -9.71 6.41
C LEU A 123 1.00 -10.88 5.99
N GLU A 124 1.43 -11.76 5.08
CA GLU A 124 0.57 -12.81 4.52
C GLU A 124 0.03 -13.79 5.58
N ASP A 125 0.86 -14.12 6.57
CA ASP A 125 0.48 -15.02 7.67
C ASP A 125 -0.44 -14.35 8.72
N ILE A 126 -0.63 -13.03 8.64
CA ILE A 126 -1.40 -12.23 9.61
C ILE A 126 -2.84 -12.00 9.12
N VAL A 127 -3.06 -11.92 7.80
CA VAL A 127 -4.31 -11.40 7.21
C VAL A 127 -5.31 -12.45 6.75
#